data_AF-B1V296-F1
#
_entry.id   AF-B1V296-F1
#
_cell.length_a   1.000
_cell.length_b   1.000
_cell.length_c   1.000
_cell.angle_alpha   90.00
_cell.angle_beta   90.00
_cell.angle_gamma   90.00
#
_symmetry.space_group_name_H-M   'P 1'
#
loop_
_entity.id
_entity.type
_entity.pdbx_description
1 polymer ?
#
loop_
_entity_poly.entity_id
_entity_poly.type
_entity_poly.pdbx_seq_one_letter_code
_entity_poly.pdbx_strand_id
1 'polypeptide(L)' 'MYRYEYIEAQAEGFFNSANHREIIDQYAERGFRFITAIPTSFSSYGSVKTFDLVFEIEV' A
#
# COMPACT_ATOMS: atom_id res chain seq x y z
N MET A 1 -21.44 -4.43 6.16
CA MET A 1 -20.78 -3.11 6.42
C MET A 1 -19.33 -3.24 5.99
N TYR A 2 -18.65 -2.21 5.49
CA TYR A 2 -17.24 -2.36 5.10
C TYR A 2 -16.30 -1.96 6.23
N ARG A 3 -15.22 -2.73 6.43
CA ARG A 3 -14.08 -2.36 7.27
C ARG A 3 -12.89 -2.02 6.39
N TYR A 4 -12.21 -0.92 6.71
CA TYR A 4 -11.03 -0.44 5.99
C TYR A 4 -9.74 -0.71 6.78
N GLU A 5 -8.67 -1.03 6.05
CA GLU A 5 -7.31 -1.14 6.58
C GLU A 5 -6.33 -0.34 5.73
N TYR A 6 -5.31 0.21 6.39
CA TYR A 6 -4.29 1.08 5.80
C TYR A 6 -2.92 0.47 6.10
N ILE A 7 -2.20 0.05 5.06
CA ILE A 7 -0.94 -0.69 5.19
C ILE A 7 0.17 0.10 4.50
N GLU A 8 1.20 0.47 5.25
CA GLU A 8 2.36 1.16 4.71
C GLU A 8 3.11 0.24 3.72
N ALA A 9 3.39 0.78 2.54
CA ALA A 9 4.23 0.18 1.52
C ALA A 9 5.32 1.16 1.09
N GLN A 10 6.45 0.60 0.63
CA GLN A 10 7.61 1.35 0.19
C GLN A 10 7.64 1.45 -1.33
N ALA A 11 7.96 2.64 -1.83
CA ALA A 11 8.30 2.85 -3.23
C ALA A 11 9.72 2.32 -3.51
N GLU A 12 9.99 2.06 -4.78
CA GLU A 12 11.33 1.65 -5.21
C GLU A 12 12.34 2.76 -4.93
N GLY A 13 13.48 2.39 -4.37
CA GLY A 13 14.57 3.30 -4.06
C GLY A 13 15.93 2.67 -4.35
N PHE A 14 17.00 3.42 -4.10
CA PHE A 14 18.37 2.96 -4.35
C PHE A 14 18.78 1.70 -3.56
N PHE A 15 18.20 1.50 -2.37
CA PHE A 15 18.55 0.39 -1.47
C PHE A 15 17.40 -0.58 -1.19
N ASN A 16 16.17 -0.27 -1.60
CA ASN A 16 14.97 -1.07 -1.32
C ASN A 16 14.13 -1.24 -2.59
N SER A 17 13.57 -2.43 -2.78
CA SER A 17 12.58 -2.71 -3.84
C SER A 17 11.17 -2.34 -3.38
N ALA A 18 10.31 -1.98 -4.33
CA ALA A 18 8.90 -1.76 -4.03
C ALA A 18 8.23 -3.07 -3.59
N ASN A 19 7.44 -3.03 -2.51
CA ASN A 19 6.79 -4.20 -1.91
C ASN A 19 5.26 -4.23 -2.09
N HIS A 20 4.69 -3.26 -2.82
CA HIS A 20 3.24 -3.14 -2.96
C HIS A 20 2.56 -4.37 -3.57
N ARG A 21 3.19 -5.06 -4.53
CA ARG A 21 2.60 -6.24 -5.19
C ARG A 21 2.41 -7.38 -4.20
N GLU A 22 3.45 -7.69 -3.43
CA GLU A 22 3.42 -8.74 -2.42
C GLU A 22 2.36 -8.47 -1.35
N ILE A 23 2.25 -7.23 -0.88
CA ILE A 23 1.21 -6.84 0.09
C ILE A 23 -0.19 -6.99 -0.53
N ILE A 24 -0.41 -6.52 -1.76
CA ILE A 24 -1.71 -6.62 -2.44
C ILE A 24 -2.11 -8.10 -2.61
N ASP A 25 -1.19 -8.96 -3.06
CA ASP A 25 -1.46 -10.39 -3.26
C ASP A 25 -1.82 -11.07 -1.92
N GLN A 26 -1.03 -10.82 -0.85
CA GLN A 26 -1.31 -11.36 0.48
C GLN A 26 -2.67 -10.91 1.05
N TYR A 27 -3.08 -9.66 0.82
CA TYR A 27 -4.37 -9.15 1.28
C TYR A 27 -5.53 -9.69 0.43
N ALA A 28 -5.33 -9.84 -0.88
CA ALA A 28 -6.31 -10.47 -1.77
C ALA A 28 -6.59 -11.94 -1.37
N GLU A 29 -5.56 -12.71 -1.01
CA GLU A 29 -5.71 -14.08 -0.49
C GLU A 29 -6.52 -14.14 0.81
N ARG A 30 -6.50 -13.07 1.60
CA ARG A 30 -7.25 -12.93 2.87
C ARG A 30 -8.68 -12.39 2.67
N GLY A 31 -9.11 -12.17 1.42
CA GLY A 31 -10.45 -11.69 1.07
C GLY A 31 -10.61 -10.17 1.11
N PHE A 32 -9.52 -9.42 1.27
CA PHE A 32 -9.56 -7.96 1.18
C PHE A 32 -9.53 -7.51 -0.29
N ARG A 33 -10.23 -6.41 -0.58
CA ARG A 33 -10.20 -5.75 -1.87
C ARG A 33 -9.31 -4.52 -1.82
N PHE A 34 -8.36 -4.42 -2.74
CA PHE A 34 -7.55 -3.22 -2.92
C PHE A 34 -8.38 -2.06 -3.47
N ILE A 35 -8.24 -0.88 -2.85
CA ILE A 35 -9.02 0.33 -3.22
C ILE A 35 -8.13 1.39 -3.84
N THR A 36 -7.07 1.80 -3.16
CA THR A 36 -6.18 2.87 -3.62
C THR A 36 -4.85 2.88 -2.87
N ALA A 37 -3.89 3.64 -3.37
CA ALA A 37 -2.64 3.96 -2.70
C ALA A 37 -2.57 5.47 -2.43
N ILE A 38 -2.27 5.87 -1.20
CA ILE A 38 -2.18 7.28 -0.78
C ILE A 38 -0.72 7.59 -0.43
N PRO A 39 -0.01 8.45 -1.18
CA PRO A 39 1.34 8.87 -0.82
C PRO A 39 1.38 9.49 0.58
N THR A 40 2.26 8.99 1.44
CA THR A 40 2.43 9.47 2.82
C THR A 40 3.73 10.21 3.03
N SER A 41 4.76 9.91 2.25
CA SER A 41 6.03 10.64 2.30
C SER A 41 6.68 10.80 0.94
N PHE A 42 7.46 11.87 0.82
CA PHE A 42 8.18 12.25 -0.40
C PHE A 42 9.66 12.48 -0.09
N SER A 43 10.51 12.27 -1.09
CA SER A 43 11.92 12.64 -1.04
C SER A 43 12.07 14.15 -1.21
N SER A 44 13.26 14.67 -0.91
CA SER A 44 13.61 16.08 -1.15
C SER A 44 13.50 16.49 -2.62
N TYR A 45 13.44 15.52 -3.55
CA TYR A 45 13.27 15.73 -4.98
C TYR A 45 11.81 15.53 -5.45
N GLY A 46 10.87 15.32 -4.52
CA GLY A 46 9.43 15.17 -4.82
C GLY A 46 8.99 13.77 -5.25
N SER A 47 9.88 12.77 -5.22
CA SER A 47 9.50 11.38 -5.49
C SER A 47 8.83 10.74 -4.27
N VAL A 48 7.79 9.93 -4.46
CA VAL A 48 7.15 9.18 -3.37
C VAL A 48 8.14 8.20 -2.75
N LYS A 49 8.23 8.16 -1.42
CA LYS A 49 9.04 7.16 -0.69
C LYS A 49 8.19 6.09 -0.04
N THR A 50 7.07 6.48 0.57
CA THR A 50 6.11 5.57 1.19
C THR A 50 4.69 5.98 0.85
N PHE A 51 3.79 5.01 0.86
CA PHE A 51 2.37 5.21 0.64
C PHE A 51 1.57 4.18 1.43
N ASP A 52 0.35 4.55 1.81
CA ASP A 52 -0.60 3.62 2.41
C ASP A 52 -1.40 2.94 1.32
N LEU A 53 -1.39 1.62 1.31
CA LEU A 53 -2.33 0.80 0.55
C LEU A 53 -3.61 0.67 1.37
N VAL A 54 -4.72 1.12 0.77
CA VAL A 54 -6.05 1.06 1.39
C VAL A 54 -6.78 -0.17 0.88
N PHE A 55 -7.26 -0.98 1.82
CA PHE A 55 -8.03 -2.18 1.56
C PHE A 55 -9.40 -2.11 2.25
N GLU A 56 -10.40 -2.77 1.66
CA GLU A 56 -11.71 -2.98 2.28
C GLU A 56 -12.06 -4.47 2.38
N ILE A 57 -12.88 -4.83 3.35
CA ILE A 57 -13.50 -6.16 3.46
C ILE A 57 -14.96 -6.02 3.94
N GLU A 58 -15.84 -6.89 3.43
CA GLU A 58 -17.22 -6.98 3.90
C GLU A 58 -17.29 -7.62 5.30
N VAL A 59 -18.10 -7.03 6.17
CA VAL A 59 -18.40 -7.44 7.55
C VAL A 59 -19.89 -7.68 7.72
#